data_AF-D0MDP3-F1
#
_entry.id   AF-D0MDP3-F1
#
_cell.length_a   1.000
_cell.length_b   1.000
_cell.length_c   1.000
_cell.angle_alpha   90.00
_cell.angle_beta   90.00
_cell.angle_gamma   90.00
#
_symmetry.space_group_name_H-M   'P 1'
#
loop_
_entity.id
_entity.type
_entity.pdbx_description
1 polymer ?
#
loop_
_entity_poly.entity_id
_entity_poly.type
_entity_poly.pdbx_seq_one_letter_code
_entity_poly.pdbx_strand_id
1 'polypeptide(L)'
;MAGAGRTGRTVVDRMLMRLAFLLLLLAPACRAQTPAPTPPRPADTLRAEDGGPVALPPPRYHALLRLDTLWARVLALHYRTLVFDGHIDTPTRMLEGFDFGRRHRRADGHVDLPRMFEGGLDAAFFSIYVPARYGEGAAAVRYARRLLAEVRRQVTAHADSAALAYSAADVLRITRSGRKAILLGIEGGHALAGSVDTLRALYEAGIRYVTLTHVNTNRLADASQDRPRWNGLSEEGRRIVRAMNRLGMLIDLSHASDATFFDVLAISEAPVILSHSSMRALVPAVRNASDEMLRALARNGGVVLINFFDALVNPHLTADVYAEAERRTGGNLRQLWNAVYAVRRERGLPGATLEDVLDHIDHAVQVAGIDHVGLGSDFDGVFDLPAGLEDVTRLPWITYGLYRRGYSETDIQKILGGNLLRVLREAERVAARLQATEAGSTSD
;
A
#
# COMPACT_ATOMS: atom_id res chain seq x y z
N MET A 1 -11.15 4.80 -84.34
CA MET A 1 -9.86 5.50 -84.55
C MET A 1 -9.96 6.89 -83.94
N ALA A 2 -9.01 7.26 -83.08
CA ALA A 2 -8.95 8.50 -82.25
C ALA A 2 -8.58 9.75 -83.08
N GLY A 3 -8.75 11.03 -82.69
CA GLY A 3 -9.19 11.71 -81.45
C GLY A 3 -8.40 13.04 -81.27
N ALA A 4 -9.09 14.19 -81.14
CA ALA A 4 -8.60 15.58 -81.03
C ALA A 4 -7.98 15.94 -79.65
N GLY A 5 -7.37 17.10 -79.31
CA GLY A 5 -7.02 18.37 -79.96
C GLY A 5 -6.63 19.48 -78.92
N ARG A 6 -6.00 20.59 -79.39
CA ARG A 6 -5.96 22.00 -78.87
C ARG A 6 -5.26 22.32 -77.52
N THR A 7 -4.63 23.49 -77.22
CA THR A 7 -4.69 24.90 -77.72
C THR A 7 -3.53 25.79 -77.19
N GLY A 8 -2.99 26.71 -78.03
CA GLY A 8 -2.89 28.18 -77.88
C GLY A 8 -2.15 28.92 -76.73
N ARG A 9 -1.12 29.72 -77.11
CA ARG A 9 -0.45 30.87 -76.42
C ARG A 9 0.19 31.74 -77.55
N THR A 10 0.36 33.07 -77.52
CA THR A 10 1.40 33.89 -76.82
C THR A 10 1.37 35.37 -77.31
N VAL A 11 1.52 36.39 -76.43
CA VAL A 11 2.67 37.34 -76.20
C VAL A 11 2.69 38.56 -77.16
N VAL A 12 2.75 39.84 -76.71
CA VAL A 12 3.98 40.65 -76.50
C VAL A 12 3.65 42.04 -75.87
N ASP A 13 4.50 42.45 -74.90
CA ASP A 13 5.00 43.78 -74.46
C ASP A 13 4.19 44.93 -73.79
N ARG A 14 4.82 45.36 -72.67
CA ARG A 14 5.21 46.73 -72.23
C ARG A 14 4.19 47.72 -71.64
N MET A 15 4.39 47.91 -70.32
CA MET A 15 4.78 49.16 -69.65
C MET A 15 3.78 50.33 -69.58
N LEU A 16 3.53 50.75 -68.33
CA LEU A 16 2.85 51.97 -67.86
C LEU A 16 1.34 52.08 -68.09
N MET A 17 0.56 51.63 -67.12
CA MET A 17 -0.60 52.34 -66.53
C MET A 17 -1.38 51.37 -65.62
N ARG A 18 -2.02 51.91 -64.57
CA ARG A 18 -2.88 51.27 -63.54
C ARG A 18 -2.09 50.91 -62.28
N LEU A 19 -2.04 51.74 -61.23
CA LEU A 19 -3.14 52.31 -60.44
C LEU A 19 -4.22 51.27 -60.07
N ALA A 20 -4.38 51.11 -58.76
CA ALA A 20 -5.52 50.59 -58.03
C ALA A 20 -5.63 49.06 -57.84
N PHE A 21 -5.93 48.72 -56.58
CA PHE A 21 -6.20 47.41 -55.99
C PHE A 21 -5.01 46.48 -55.81
N LEU A 22 -4.49 46.36 -54.57
CA LEU A 22 -4.98 45.35 -53.63
C LEU A 22 -4.20 45.44 -52.30
N LEU A 23 -4.85 46.00 -51.28
CA LEU A 23 -4.58 45.62 -49.89
C LEU A 23 -4.96 44.14 -49.75
N LEU A 24 -4.01 43.32 -49.30
CA LEU A 24 -4.12 41.99 -48.67
C LEU A 24 -3.02 41.09 -49.25
N LEU A 25 -2.06 40.71 -48.37
CA LEU A 25 -1.45 39.38 -48.24
C LEU A 25 -0.07 39.51 -47.56
N LEU A 26 -0.08 39.69 -46.25
CA LEU A 26 0.99 39.25 -45.36
C LEU A 26 0.40 38.21 -44.42
N ALA A 27 0.51 36.94 -44.80
CA ALA A 27 0.36 35.81 -43.90
C ALA A 27 1.47 34.81 -44.26
N PRO A 28 2.47 34.60 -43.38
CA PRO A 28 3.35 33.45 -43.53
C PRO A 28 2.54 32.20 -43.17
N ALA A 29 2.52 31.23 -44.08
CA ALA A 29 1.93 29.93 -43.83
C ALA A 29 2.69 29.23 -42.69
N CYS A 30 2.17 29.29 -41.46
CA CYS A 30 2.53 28.36 -40.40
C CYS A 30 2.11 26.95 -40.81
N ARG A 31 3.02 26.20 -41.44
CA ARG A 31 2.96 24.74 -41.39
C ARG A 31 3.37 24.33 -39.97
N ALA A 32 2.37 24.08 -39.13
CA ALA A 32 2.58 23.37 -37.88
C ALA A 32 3.21 22.01 -38.23
N GLN A 33 4.48 21.82 -37.88
CA GLN A 33 5.08 20.50 -37.83
C GLN A 33 4.33 19.74 -36.74
N THR A 34 3.50 18.79 -37.15
CA THR A 34 2.97 17.79 -36.21
C THR A 34 4.18 17.06 -35.63
N PRO A 35 4.37 17.08 -34.29
CA PRO A 35 5.45 16.33 -33.68
C PRO A 35 5.26 14.85 -34.02
N ALA A 36 6.33 14.19 -34.46
CA ALA A 36 6.30 12.74 -34.70
C ALA A 36 5.78 12.04 -33.43
N PRO A 37 4.92 11.01 -33.55
CA PRO A 37 4.43 10.30 -32.38
C PRO A 37 5.64 9.72 -31.64
N THR A 38 5.82 10.18 -30.40
CA THR A 38 6.80 9.63 -29.47
C THR A 38 6.55 8.12 -29.37
N PRO A 39 7.55 7.24 -29.56
CA PRO A 39 7.35 5.82 -29.33
C PRO A 39 6.81 5.63 -27.90
N PRO A 40 5.88 4.68 -27.66
CA PRO A 40 5.36 4.44 -26.33
C PRO A 40 6.54 4.15 -25.39
N ARG A 41 6.76 5.06 -24.43
CA ARG A 41 7.75 4.84 -23.38
C ARG A 41 7.29 3.61 -22.58
N PRO A 42 8.16 2.64 -22.28
CA PRO A 42 7.78 1.52 -21.44
C PRO A 42 7.32 2.08 -20.09
N ALA A 43 6.07 1.77 -19.71
CA ALA A 43 5.39 2.33 -18.55
C ALA A 43 5.81 1.67 -17.21
N ASP A 44 6.88 0.86 -17.18
CA ASP A 44 6.88 -0.31 -16.29
C ASP A 44 8.13 -0.57 -15.43
N THR A 45 8.93 0.45 -15.09
CA THR A 45 10.04 0.28 -14.13
C THR A 45 10.03 1.38 -13.08
N LEU A 46 10.11 1.00 -11.80
CA LEU A 46 10.46 1.93 -10.71
C LEU A 46 11.71 2.72 -11.11
N ARG A 47 11.69 4.03 -10.89
CA ARG A 47 12.79 4.94 -11.23
C ARG A 47 13.36 5.57 -9.99
N ALA A 48 14.60 6.03 -10.09
CA ALA A 48 15.28 6.75 -9.03
C ALA A 48 14.56 8.06 -8.64
N GLU A 49 13.71 8.63 -9.50
CA GLU A 49 12.92 9.81 -9.13
C GLU A 49 11.60 9.51 -8.38
N ASP A 50 11.25 8.24 -8.15
CA ASP A 50 9.91 7.87 -7.66
C ASP A 50 9.68 8.16 -6.16
N GLY A 51 10.75 8.33 -5.36
CA GLY A 51 10.70 8.74 -3.95
C GLY A 51 10.72 10.27 -3.71
N GLY A 52 10.86 11.07 -4.76
CA GLY A 52 10.93 12.53 -4.68
C GLY A 52 12.28 13.10 -4.16
N PRO A 53 12.44 14.44 -4.10
CA PRO A 53 13.66 15.09 -3.61
C PRO A 53 13.71 15.09 -2.07
N VAL A 54 14.90 14.89 -1.50
CA VAL A 54 15.06 14.69 -0.06
C VAL A 54 16.08 15.63 0.54
N ALA A 55 15.80 16.09 1.76
CA ALA A 55 16.83 16.53 2.68
C ALA A 55 16.51 16.06 4.11
N LEU A 56 17.17 14.98 4.58
CA LEU A 56 17.41 14.86 6.03
C LEU A 56 18.08 16.16 6.48
N PRO A 57 17.67 16.75 7.62
CA PRO A 57 18.35 17.95 8.12
C PRO A 57 19.87 17.70 8.18
N PRO A 58 20.71 18.60 7.64
CA PRO A 58 22.15 18.37 7.53
C PRO A 58 22.84 17.87 8.81
N PRO A 59 22.48 18.35 10.02
CA PRO A 59 23.05 17.83 11.25
C PRO A 59 22.81 16.32 11.47
N ARG A 60 21.60 15.82 11.13
CA ARG A 60 21.26 14.39 11.24
C ARG A 60 22.00 13.57 10.19
N TYR A 61 22.05 14.06 8.96
CA TYR A 61 22.80 13.43 7.88
C TYR A 61 24.28 13.26 8.26
N HIS A 62 24.94 14.34 8.71
CA HIS A 62 26.35 14.28 9.12
C HIS A 62 26.57 13.42 10.36
N ALA A 63 25.62 13.34 11.28
CA ALA A 63 25.72 12.44 12.43
C ALA A 63 25.73 10.97 11.99
N LEU A 64 24.86 10.57 11.07
CA LEU A 64 24.83 9.21 10.53
C LEU A 64 26.13 8.87 9.78
N LEU A 65 26.64 9.79 8.95
CA LEU A 65 27.92 9.58 8.26
C LEU A 65 29.12 9.38 9.19
N ARG A 66 29.12 10.01 10.37
CA ARG A 66 30.16 9.79 11.39
C ARG A 66 30.08 8.41 12.04
N LEU A 67 28.89 7.79 12.06
CA LEU A 67 28.70 6.44 12.59
C LEU A 67 29.18 5.39 11.58
N ASP A 68 28.75 5.54 10.32
CA ASP A 68 29.20 4.70 9.21
C ASP A 68 29.07 5.49 7.90
N THR A 69 30.15 5.53 7.11
CA THR A 69 30.14 6.15 5.78
C THR A 69 29.14 5.50 4.81
N LEU A 70 28.73 4.24 5.07
CA LEU A 70 27.71 3.54 4.31
C LEU A 70 26.37 4.30 4.28
N TRP A 71 26.07 5.09 5.31
CA TRP A 71 24.87 5.93 5.35
C TRP A 71 24.76 6.86 4.15
N ALA A 72 25.86 7.31 3.53
CA ALA A 72 25.78 8.14 2.32
C ALA A 72 25.04 7.42 1.19
N ARG A 73 25.40 6.16 0.95
CA ARG A 73 24.81 5.32 -0.10
C ARG A 73 23.41 4.85 0.27
N VAL A 74 23.20 4.46 1.53
CA VAL A 74 21.90 4.03 2.04
C VAL A 74 20.86 5.14 1.93
N LEU A 75 21.19 6.35 2.36
CA LEU A 75 20.26 7.48 2.28
C LEU A 75 19.98 7.85 0.82
N ALA A 76 21.01 7.88 -0.04
CA ALA A 76 20.81 8.10 -1.47
C ALA A 76 19.88 7.05 -2.11
N LEU A 77 19.99 5.77 -1.72
CA LEU A 77 19.11 4.70 -2.18
C LEU A 77 17.69 4.82 -1.61
N HIS A 78 17.57 5.00 -0.30
CA HIS A 78 16.29 5.05 0.40
C HIS A 78 15.37 6.11 -0.20
N TYR A 79 15.90 7.31 -0.33
CA TYR A 79 15.15 8.50 -0.68
C TYR A 79 14.87 8.68 -2.18
N ARG A 80 15.54 7.90 -3.02
CA ARG A 80 15.26 7.81 -4.46
C ARG A 80 14.31 6.63 -4.78
N THR A 81 14.04 5.79 -3.79
CA THR A 81 13.19 4.61 -3.90
C THR A 81 11.80 4.93 -3.38
N LEU A 82 10.76 4.42 -4.04
CA LEU A 82 9.41 4.47 -3.49
C LEU A 82 9.36 3.66 -2.19
N VAL A 83 9.16 4.34 -1.05
CA VAL A 83 8.84 3.67 0.22
C VAL A 83 7.33 3.65 0.41
N PHE A 84 6.75 2.46 0.45
CA PHE A 84 5.32 2.23 0.50
C PHE A 84 4.95 1.30 1.66
N ASP A 85 4.30 1.85 2.68
CA ASP A 85 3.79 1.10 3.82
C ASP A 85 2.35 0.59 3.59
N GLY A 86 2.12 -0.69 3.91
CA GLY A 86 0.86 -1.38 3.76
C GLY A 86 -0.22 -1.10 4.79
N HIS A 87 0.11 -0.54 5.96
CA HIS A 87 -0.85 -0.39 7.04
C HIS A 87 -0.43 0.65 8.10
N ILE A 88 -1.19 1.74 8.23
CA ILE A 88 -0.98 2.80 9.22
C ILE A 88 -2.32 3.24 9.83
N ASP A 89 -2.41 3.25 11.16
CA ASP A 89 -3.62 3.52 11.96
C ASP A 89 -3.80 4.97 12.42
N THR A 90 -2.97 5.88 11.91
CA THR A 90 -3.11 7.33 12.14
C THR A 90 -4.52 7.88 11.93
N PRO A 91 -5.37 7.38 10.99
CA PRO A 91 -6.76 7.81 10.88
C PRO A 91 -7.58 7.75 12.18
N THR A 92 -7.34 6.75 13.03
CA THR A 92 -8.02 6.64 14.33
C THR A 92 -7.69 7.84 15.21
N ARG A 93 -6.40 8.20 15.29
CA ARG A 93 -5.92 9.40 16.00
C ARG A 93 -6.48 10.68 15.38
N MET A 94 -6.53 10.78 14.06
CA MET A 94 -7.06 11.95 13.34
C MET A 94 -8.50 12.23 13.74
N LEU A 95 -9.32 11.19 13.84
CA LEU A 95 -10.70 11.30 14.28
C LEU A 95 -10.84 11.70 15.77
N GLU A 96 -9.81 11.45 16.56
CA GLU A 96 -9.69 11.85 17.97
C GLU A 96 -9.01 13.22 18.16
N GLY A 97 -8.80 13.97 17.07
CA GLY A 97 -8.30 15.35 17.09
C GLY A 97 -6.81 15.51 16.76
N PHE A 98 -6.12 14.44 16.37
CA PHE A 98 -4.74 14.52 15.89
C PHE A 98 -4.66 15.28 14.55
N ASP A 99 -3.77 16.28 14.48
CA ASP A 99 -3.52 17.08 13.28
C ASP A 99 -2.39 16.46 12.45
N PHE A 100 -2.74 15.73 11.38
CA PHE A 100 -1.79 15.05 10.49
C PHE A 100 -0.76 16.00 9.86
N GLY A 101 -1.09 17.28 9.67
CA GLY A 101 -0.19 18.26 9.06
C GLY A 101 0.90 18.78 9.99
N ARG A 102 0.79 18.54 11.30
CA ARG A 102 1.75 19.02 12.30
C ARG A 102 2.77 17.97 12.66
N ARG A 103 3.98 18.43 13.00
CA ARG A 103 5.02 17.57 13.55
C ARG A 103 4.75 17.32 15.02
N HIS A 104 4.54 16.07 15.41
CA HIS A 104 4.26 15.67 16.80
C HIS A 104 5.49 15.08 17.49
N ARG A 105 5.38 14.86 18.81
CA ARG A 105 6.39 14.09 19.56
C ARG A 105 6.14 12.60 19.31
N ARG A 106 7.17 11.79 19.48
CA ARG A 106 7.09 10.32 19.34
C ARG A 106 5.99 9.69 20.20
N ALA A 107 5.82 10.18 21.42
CA ALA A 107 4.82 9.68 22.35
C ALA A 107 3.36 10.02 21.96
N ASP A 108 3.15 10.97 21.05
CA ASP A 108 1.81 11.42 20.65
C ASP A 108 1.28 10.67 19.41
N GLY A 109 2.17 9.98 18.67
CA GLY A 109 1.87 9.19 17.48
C GLY A 109 3.14 8.86 16.69
N HIS A 110 3.05 7.86 15.82
CA HIS A 110 4.19 7.36 15.05
C HIS A 110 4.30 7.99 13.66
N VAL A 111 3.20 8.49 13.09
CA VAL A 111 3.18 9.05 11.74
C VAL A 111 2.49 10.42 11.74
N ASP A 112 3.14 11.39 11.10
CA ASP A 112 2.56 12.67 10.69
C ASP A 112 3.26 13.15 9.42
N LEU A 113 2.63 14.08 8.70
CA LEU A 113 3.09 14.51 7.39
C LEU A 113 4.55 15.01 7.40
N PRO A 114 4.99 15.87 8.34
CA PRO A 114 6.41 16.24 8.42
C PRO A 114 7.34 15.06 8.64
N ARG A 115 7.00 14.11 9.53
CA ARG A 115 7.83 12.92 9.76
C ARG A 115 7.79 11.93 8.59
N MET A 116 6.74 11.89 7.77
CA MET A 116 6.74 11.13 6.51
C MET A 116 7.84 11.64 5.55
N PHE A 117 8.04 12.96 5.46
CA PHE A 117 9.16 13.52 4.70
C PHE A 117 10.52 13.20 5.36
N GLU A 118 10.65 13.38 6.68
CA GLU A 118 11.89 13.05 7.40
C GLU A 118 12.25 11.57 7.27
N GLY A 119 11.28 10.67 7.29
CA GLY A 119 11.44 9.22 7.22
C GLY A 119 11.45 8.64 5.82
N GLY A 120 11.23 9.45 4.78
CA GLY A 120 11.19 8.97 3.39
C GLY A 120 9.98 8.11 3.06
N LEU A 121 8.91 8.14 3.86
CA LEU A 121 7.67 7.44 3.52
C LEU A 121 6.94 8.20 2.43
N ASP A 122 6.75 7.58 1.27
CA ASP A 122 6.20 8.24 0.07
C ASP A 122 4.75 7.88 -0.18
N ALA A 123 4.40 6.62 0.07
CA ALA A 123 3.05 6.13 -0.03
C ALA A 123 2.67 5.33 1.22
N ALA A 124 1.41 5.40 1.60
CA ALA A 124 0.90 4.60 2.71
C ALA A 124 -0.56 4.24 2.49
N PHE A 125 -0.93 3.04 2.93
CA PHE A 125 -2.32 2.74 3.21
C PHE A 125 -2.69 3.19 4.61
N PHE A 126 -3.62 4.13 4.69
CA PHE A 126 -4.24 4.57 5.92
C PHE A 126 -5.42 3.64 6.25
N SER A 127 -5.33 3.01 7.41
CA SER A 127 -6.31 2.06 7.93
C SER A 127 -7.59 2.79 8.34
N ILE A 128 -8.68 2.47 7.67
CA ILE A 128 -10.05 2.78 8.08
C ILE A 128 -10.50 1.62 8.97
N TYR A 129 -9.87 1.53 10.13
CA TYR A 129 -10.14 0.53 11.15
C TYR A 129 -11.55 0.69 11.73
N VAL A 130 -12.30 -0.41 11.83
CA VAL A 130 -13.59 -0.42 12.53
C VAL A 130 -13.50 -1.32 13.77
N PRO A 131 -13.66 -0.75 14.97
CA PRO A 131 -13.70 -1.54 16.20
C PRO A 131 -14.88 -2.51 16.23
N ALA A 132 -14.62 -3.75 16.66
CA ALA A 132 -15.62 -4.84 16.71
C ALA A 132 -16.92 -4.47 17.47
N ARG A 133 -16.86 -3.51 18.42
CA ARG A 133 -18.02 -3.01 19.18
C ARG A 133 -19.11 -2.37 18.31
N TYR A 134 -18.80 -1.96 17.07
CA TYR A 134 -19.78 -1.41 16.13
C TYR A 134 -20.65 -2.48 15.46
N GLY A 135 -20.36 -3.77 15.68
CA GLY A 135 -21.10 -4.89 15.12
C GLY A 135 -20.96 -4.98 13.59
N GLU A 136 -21.86 -5.73 12.95
CA GLU A 136 -21.77 -6.03 11.51
C GLU A 136 -22.87 -5.31 10.69
N GLY A 137 -23.32 -4.13 11.14
CA GLY A 137 -24.46 -3.42 10.57
C GLY A 137 -24.16 -1.96 10.20
N ALA A 138 -25.23 -1.16 10.03
CA ALA A 138 -25.12 0.22 9.59
C ALA A 138 -24.24 1.12 10.50
N ALA A 139 -24.10 0.78 11.79
CA ALA A 139 -23.21 1.51 12.70
C ALA A 139 -21.74 1.38 12.30
N ALA A 140 -21.29 0.19 11.90
CA ALA A 140 -19.93 -0.07 11.41
C ALA A 140 -19.67 0.70 10.10
N VAL A 141 -20.60 0.65 9.14
CA VAL A 141 -20.52 1.40 7.88
C VAL A 141 -20.42 2.92 8.14
N ARG A 142 -21.26 3.46 9.04
CA ARG A 142 -21.23 4.88 9.40
C ARG A 142 -19.91 5.29 10.04
N TYR A 143 -19.34 4.45 10.89
CA TYR A 143 -18.04 4.72 11.51
C TYR A 143 -16.92 4.75 10.48
N ALA A 144 -16.86 3.75 9.58
CA ALA A 144 -15.88 3.71 8.49
C ALA A 144 -15.97 4.97 7.61
N ARG A 145 -17.18 5.40 7.24
CA ARG A 145 -17.40 6.63 6.46
C ARG A 145 -16.95 7.89 7.18
N ARG A 146 -17.06 7.93 8.52
CA ARG A 146 -16.60 9.07 9.33
C ARG A 146 -15.07 9.15 9.34
N LEU A 147 -14.37 8.03 9.54
CA LEU A 147 -12.91 7.98 9.43
C LEU A 147 -12.44 8.40 8.03
N LEU A 148 -13.05 7.83 6.99
CA LEU A 148 -12.75 8.18 5.61
C LEU A 148 -12.93 9.69 5.35
N ALA A 149 -14.04 10.27 5.81
CA ALA A 149 -14.29 11.71 5.66
C ALA A 149 -13.24 12.56 6.39
N GLU A 150 -12.80 12.13 7.56
CA GLU A 150 -11.76 12.83 8.33
C GLU A 150 -10.39 12.77 7.65
N VAL A 151 -9.99 11.60 7.14
CA VAL A 151 -8.75 11.48 6.36
C VAL A 151 -8.81 12.38 5.13
N ARG A 152 -9.91 12.34 4.38
CA ARG A 152 -10.12 13.22 3.22
C ARG A 152 -9.99 14.69 3.59
N ARG A 153 -10.60 15.12 4.70
CA ARG A 153 -10.57 16.51 5.17
C ARG A 153 -9.14 16.98 5.42
N GLN A 154 -8.35 16.22 6.18
CA GLN A 154 -6.98 16.61 6.53
C GLN A 154 -6.04 16.51 5.32
N VAL A 155 -6.11 15.44 4.51
CA VAL A 155 -5.27 15.34 3.30
C VAL A 155 -5.57 16.47 2.31
N THR A 156 -6.84 16.85 2.16
CA THR A 156 -7.22 17.99 1.29
C THR A 156 -6.70 19.33 1.83
N ALA A 157 -6.64 19.50 3.16
CA ALA A 157 -6.07 20.69 3.79
C ALA A 157 -4.55 20.84 3.55
N HIS A 158 -3.88 19.78 3.10
CA HIS A 158 -2.45 19.73 2.79
C HIS A 158 -2.20 19.27 1.34
N ALA A 159 -3.05 19.68 0.40
CA ALA A 159 -3.02 19.22 -0.99
C ALA A 159 -1.72 19.57 -1.77
N ASP A 160 -0.96 20.54 -1.26
CA ASP A 160 0.37 20.92 -1.70
C ASP A 160 1.45 19.87 -1.35
N SER A 161 1.22 19.10 -0.28
CA SER A 161 2.20 18.18 0.31
C SER A 161 1.75 16.71 0.30
N ALA A 162 0.45 16.43 0.21
CA ALA A 162 -0.12 15.08 0.14
C ALA A 162 -1.33 15.03 -0.80
N ALA A 163 -1.67 13.83 -1.27
CA ALA A 163 -2.87 13.60 -2.07
C ALA A 163 -3.37 12.17 -1.92
N LEU A 164 -4.68 11.99 -2.11
CA LEU A 164 -5.27 10.66 -2.15
C LEU A 164 -4.92 9.97 -3.47
N ALA A 165 -4.51 8.70 -3.37
CA ALA A 165 -4.21 7.83 -4.49
C ALA A 165 -5.28 6.74 -4.61
N TYR A 166 -5.67 6.45 -5.85
CA TYR A 166 -6.74 5.50 -6.17
C TYR A 166 -6.27 4.40 -7.12
N SER A 167 -4.99 4.38 -7.46
CA SER A 167 -4.39 3.41 -8.35
C SER A 167 -2.87 3.37 -8.18
N ALA A 168 -2.22 2.32 -8.68
CA ALA A 168 -0.76 2.26 -8.79
C ALA A 168 -0.20 3.44 -9.62
N ALA A 169 -0.94 3.88 -10.64
CA ALA A 169 -0.56 5.05 -11.45
C ALA A 169 -0.64 6.36 -10.64
N ASP A 170 -1.66 6.51 -9.79
CA ASP A 170 -1.77 7.67 -8.90
C ASP A 170 -0.64 7.74 -7.90
N VAL A 171 -0.25 6.61 -7.30
CA VAL A 171 0.89 6.54 -6.38
C VAL A 171 2.11 7.17 -7.04
N LEU A 172 2.53 6.65 -8.19
CA LEU A 172 3.70 7.15 -8.89
C LEU A 172 3.56 8.62 -9.33
N ARG A 173 2.37 9.02 -9.81
CA ARG A 173 2.11 10.41 -10.22
C ARG A 173 2.24 11.38 -9.05
N ILE A 174 1.74 11.00 -7.88
CA ILE A 174 1.77 11.85 -6.68
C ILE A 174 3.19 11.92 -6.12
N THR A 175 3.87 10.79 -5.94
CA THR A 175 5.21 10.77 -5.35
C THR A 175 6.25 11.47 -6.22
N ARG A 176 6.18 11.30 -7.56
CA ARG A 176 7.02 12.06 -8.51
C ARG A 176 6.81 13.57 -8.48
N SER A 177 5.67 14.04 -7.97
CA SER A 177 5.42 15.48 -7.74
C SER A 177 6.04 15.99 -6.43
N GLY A 178 6.71 15.14 -5.66
CA GLY A 178 7.24 15.44 -4.33
C GLY A 178 6.21 15.38 -3.21
N ARG A 179 4.99 14.91 -3.50
CA ARG A 179 3.90 14.80 -2.51
C ARG A 179 3.75 13.37 -1.98
N LYS A 180 3.10 13.23 -0.83
CA LYS A 180 2.83 11.93 -0.21
C LYS A 180 1.51 11.33 -0.70
N ALA A 181 1.55 10.09 -1.16
CA ALA A 181 0.40 9.37 -1.69
C ALA A 181 -0.32 8.59 -0.58
N ILE A 182 -1.56 8.98 -0.27
CA ILE A 182 -2.37 8.33 0.75
C ILE A 182 -3.42 7.46 0.09
N LEU A 183 -3.33 6.14 0.28
CA LEU A 183 -4.37 5.18 -0.09
C LEU A 183 -5.18 4.83 1.15
N LEU A 184 -6.39 4.32 0.97
CA LEU A 184 -7.28 3.96 2.07
C LEU A 184 -7.61 2.47 2.01
N GLY A 185 -7.59 1.80 3.16
CA GLY A 185 -7.99 0.40 3.27
C GLY A 185 -8.90 0.19 4.46
N ILE A 186 -9.95 -0.61 4.31
CA ILE A 186 -10.84 -0.95 5.41
C ILE A 186 -10.21 -2.08 6.21
N GLU A 187 -10.08 -1.91 7.52
CA GLU A 187 -9.65 -2.99 8.39
C GLU A 187 -10.85 -3.52 9.20
N GLY A 188 -11.26 -4.74 8.85
CA GLY A 188 -12.42 -5.43 9.41
C GLY A 188 -13.61 -5.44 8.45
N GLY A 189 -13.80 -6.56 7.75
CA GLY A 189 -14.88 -6.75 6.77
C GLY A 189 -16.31 -6.63 7.30
N HIS A 190 -16.50 -6.64 8.62
CA HIS A 190 -17.79 -6.30 9.25
C HIS A 190 -18.26 -4.87 8.92
N ALA A 191 -17.35 -3.97 8.54
CA ALA A 191 -17.63 -2.63 8.02
C ALA A 191 -18.42 -2.63 6.69
N LEU A 192 -18.45 -3.75 5.98
CA LEU A 192 -19.22 -3.91 4.74
C LEU A 192 -20.68 -4.29 4.98
N ALA A 193 -21.04 -4.66 6.21
CA ALA A 193 -22.37 -5.17 6.56
C ALA A 193 -22.86 -6.32 5.64
N GLY A 194 -21.94 -7.10 5.05
CA GLY A 194 -22.27 -8.21 4.14
C GLY A 194 -22.66 -7.79 2.71
N SER A 195 -22.66 -6.50 2.41
CA SER A 195 -23.23 -5.98 1.18
C SER A 195 -22.18 -5.69 0.11
N VAL A 196 -22.36 -6.28 -1.08
CA VAL A 196 -21.59 -5.94 -2.28
C VAL A 196 -21.82 -4.48 -2.70
N ASP A 197 -23.01 -3.92 -2.47
CA ASP A 197 -23.29 -2.51 -2.78
C ASP A 197 -22.57 -1.58 -1.81
N THR A 198 -22.44 -1.96 -0.53
CA THR A 198 -21.61 -1.23 0.42
C THR A 198 -20.13 -1.30 0.03
N LEU A 199 -19.65 -2.47 -0.40
CA LEU A 199 -18.30 -2.64 -0.94
C LEU A 199 -18.04 -1.70 -2.12
N ARG A 200 -18.95 -1.67 -3.11
CA ARG A 200 -18.88 -0.77 -4.27
C ARG A 200 -18.87 0.71 -3.85
N ALA A 201 -19.78 1.11 -2.98
CA ALA A 201 -19.85 2.49 -2.51
C ALA A 201 -18.58 2.94 -1.77
N LEU A 202 -17.95 2.03 -1.00
CA LEU A 202 -16.68 2.29 -0.34
C LEU A 202 -15.51 2.34 -1.34
N TYR A 203 -15.51 1.49 -2.37
CA TYR A 203 -14.54 1.54 -3.46
C TYR A 203 -14.60 2.88 -4.22
N GLU A 204 -15.81 3.34 -4.57
CA GLU A 204 -16.04 4.65 -5.19
C GLU A 204 -15.63 5.80 -4.25
N ALA A 205 -15.77 5.61 -2.94
CA ALA A 205 -15.26 6.51 -1.92
C ALA A 205 -13.73 6.40 -1.70
N GLY A 206 -13.01 5.63 -2.51
CA GLY A 206 -11.55 5.61 -2.52
C GLY A 206 -10.89 4.48 -1.72
N ILE A 207 -11.66 3.56 -1.14
CA ILE A 207 -11.10 2.36 -0.50
C ILE A 207 -10.48 1.46 -1.56
N ARG A 208 -9.27 0.94 -1.29
CA ARG A 208 -8.50 0.11 -2.22
C ARG A 208 -8.08 -1.25 -1.67
N TYR A 209 -8.21 -1.50 -0.37
CA TYR A 209 -8.24 -2.86 0.18
C TYR A 209 -9.34 -3.05 1.22
N VAL A 210 -9.71 -4.31 1.48
CA VAL A 210 -10.44 -4.70 2.69
C VAL A 210 -9.72 -5.87 3.37
N THR A 211 -9.41 -5.69 4.66
CA THR A 211 -9.03 -6.78 5.57
C THR A 211 -10.30 -7.54 5.96
N LEU A 212 -10.43 -8.80 5.53
CA LEU A 212 -11.70 -9.54 5.63
C LEU A 212 -12.18 -9.71 7.08
N THR A 213 -11.25 -9.76 8.02
CA THR A 213 -11.51 -9.81 9.47
C THR A 213 -10.60 -8.84 10.21
N HIS A 214 -10.93 -8.51 11.46
CA HIS A 214 -9.96 -7.98 12.42
C HIS A 214 -9.83 -9.01 13.54
N VAL A 215 -9.73 -8.65 14.82
CA VAL A 215 -9.76 -9.62 15.94
C VAL A 215 -11.09 -10.38 16.08
N ASN A 216 -12.12 -10.06 15.30
CA ASN A 216 -13.44 -10.67 15.37
C ASN A 216 -13.80 -11.44 14.09
N THR A 217 -14.24 -12.69 14.28
CA THR A 217 -14.98 -13.46 13.28
C THR A 217 -16.27 -12.70 12.97
N ASN A 218 -16.62 -12.60 11.69
CA ASN A 218 -17.80 -11.89 11.22
C ASN A 218 -18.57 -12.73 10.18
N ARG A 219 -19.66 -12.20 9.62
CA ARG A 219 -20.45 -12.92 8.60
C ARG A 219 -19.69 -13.33 7.35
N LEU A 220 -18.55 -12.72 7.04
CA LEU A 220 -17.77 -13.02 5.84
C LEU A 220 -16.80 -14.17 6.08
N ALA A 221 -16.11 -14.16 7.22
CA ALA A 221 -14.95 -15.00 7.45
C ALA A 221 -14.58 -15.14 8.94
N ASP A 222 -13.79 -16.18 9.22
CA ASP A 222 -13.21 -16.45 10.54
C ASP A 222 -11.88 -15.72 10.76
N ALA A 223 -11.71 -15.14 11.95
CA ALA A 223 -10.49 -14.46 12.39
C ALA A 223 -9.54 -15.41 13.12
N SER A 224 -8.24 -15.11 13.11
CA SER A 224 -7.19 -15.86 13.83
C SER A 224 -7.31 -15.78 15.36
N GLN A 225 -7.96 -14.74 15.88
CA GLN A 225 -8.07 -14.46 17.33
C GLN A 225 -9.51 -14.57 17.84
N ASP A 226 -10.38 -15.26 17.13
CA ASP A 226 -11.76 -15.48 17.54
C ASP A 226 -12.20 -16.91 17.25
N ARG A 227 -13.33 -17.31 17.85
CA ARG A 227 -13.87 -18.65 17.60
C ARG A 227 -14.31 -18.79 16.14
N PRO A 228 -14.03 -19.94 15.50
CA PRO A 228 -14.50 -20.18 14.14
C PRO A 228 -16.02 -20.28 14.10
N ARG A 229 -16.62 -19.71 13.06
CA ARG A 229 -18.05 -19.81 12.72
C ARG A 229 -18.25 -20.57 11.40
N TRP A 230 -17.32 -20.43 10.46
CA TRP A 230 -17.44 -20.94 9.09
C TRP A 230 -16.42 -22.04 8.76
N ASN A 231 -15.38 -22.19 9.60
CA ASN A 231 -14.15 -22.90 9.30
C ASN A 231 -13.47 -22.35 8.03
N GLY A 232 -13.43 -21.02 7.91
CA GLY A 232 -12.89 -20.31 6.75
C GLY A 232 -13.82 -19.20 6.24
N LEU A 233 -14.16 -19.26 4.95
CA LEU A 233 -15.09 -18.31 4.32
C LEU A 233 -16.54 -18.78 4.37
N SER A 234 -17.44 -17.85 4.69
CA SER A 234 -18.88 -18.06 4.45
C SER A 234 -19.22 -17.90 2.96
N GLU A 235 -20.41 -18.33 2.55
CA GLU A 235 -20.89 -18.11 1.18
C GLU A 235 -21.02 -16.61 0.84
N GLU A 236 -21.36 -15.77 1.83
CA GLU A 236 -21.36 -14.32 1.66
C GLU A 236 -19.93 -13.77 1.50
N GLY A 237 -18.96 -14.30 2.25
CA GLY A 237 -17.55 -14.00 2.09
C GLY A 237 -17.04 -14.35 0.69
N ARG A 238 -17.41 -15.53 0.15
CA ARG A 238 -17.08 -15.94 -1.22
C ARG A 238 -17.63 -14.98 -2.27
N ARG A 239 -18.85 -14.45 -2.08
CA ARG A 239 -19.42 -13.42 -2.96
C ARG A 239 -18.66 -12.09 -2.89
N ILE A 240 -18.29 -11.66 -1.68
CA ILE A 240 -17.50 -10.44 -1.47
C ILE A 240 -16.12 -10.56 -2.12
N VAL A 241 -15.41 -11.67 -1.93
CA VAL A 241 -14.09 -11.92 -2.54
C VAL A 241 -14.15 -11.80 -4.07
N ARG A 242 -15.12 -12.44 -4.73
CA ARG A 242 -15.31 -12.32 -6.18
C ARG A 242 -15.63 -10.89 -6.61
N ALA A 243 -16.44 -10.17 -5.82
CA ALA A 243 -16.73 -8.77 -6.09
C ALA A 243 -15.49 -7.87 -5.94
N MET A 244 -14.61 -8.16 -4.98
CA MET A 244 -13.33 -7.47 -4.81
C MET A 244 -12.41 -7.68 -6.02
N ASN A 245 -12.28 -8.92 -6.51
CA ASN A 245 -11.52 -9.19 -7.74
C ASN A 245 -12.06 -8.40 -8.94
N ARG A 246 -13.39 -8.35 -9.12
CA ARG A 246 -14.02 -7.57 -10.21
C ARG A 246 -13.81 -6.07 -10.09
N LEU A 247 -13.73 -5.53 -8.87
CA LEU A 247 -13.51 -4.10 -8.63
C LEU A 247 -12.03 -3.70 -8.77
N GLY A 248 -11.11 -4.65 -8.61
CA GLY A 248 -9.68 -4.34 -8.41
C GLY A 248 -9.39 -3.89 -6.98
N MET A 249 -10.24 -4.29 -6.03
CA MET A 249 -9.99 -4.08 -4.61
C MET A 249 -9.09 -5.19 -4.09
N LEU A 250 -7.97 -4.81 -3.47
CA LEU A 250 -7.06 -5.75 -2.84
C LEU A 250 -7.76 -6.48 -1.69
N ILE A 251 -7.56 -7.80 -1.65
CA ILE A 251 -8.01 -8.63 -0.54
C ILE A 251 -6.88 -8.75 0.46
N ASP A 252 -7.10 -8.26 1.67
CA ASP A 252 -6.14 -8.36 2.77
C ASP A 252 -6.56 -9.47 3.74
N LEU A 253 -5.60 -10.35 4.02
CA LEU A 253 -5.77 -11.53 4.87
C LEU A 253 -5.00 -11.43 6.19
N SER A 254 -4.43 -10.26 6.50
CA SER A 254 -4.04 -9.96 7.87
C SER A 254 -5.26 -10.17 8.79
N HIS A 255 -5.04 -10.65 10.01
CA HIS A 255 -6.05 -11.08 10.97
C HIS A 255 -6.86 -12.34 10.64
N ALA A 256 -6.92 -12.78 9.38
CA ALA A 256 -7.71 -13.94 8.99
C ALA A 256 -7.19 -15.23 9.64
N SER A 257 -8.09 -16.18 9.90
CA SER A 257 -7.67 -17.54 10.27
C SER A 257 -6.94 -18.22 9.11
N ASP A 258 -6.12 -19.24 9.40
CA ASP A 258 -5.45 -20.04 8.37
C ASP A 258 -6.45 -20.64 7.37
N ALA A 259 -7.60 -21.13 7.86
CA ALA A 259 -8.64 -21.69 6.99
C ALA A 259 -9.22 -20.63 6.04
N THR A 260 -9.51 -19.42 6.56
CA THR A 260 -9.95 -18.28 5.74
C THR A 260 -8.90 -17.94 4.69
N PHE A 261 -7.62 -17.92 5.07
CA PHE A 261 -6.52 -17.62 4.16
C PHE A 261 -6.52 -18.59 2.96
N PHE A 262 -6.52 -19.90 3.21
CA PHE A 262 -6.49 -20.89 2.14
C PHE A 262 -7.80 -20.91 1.31
N ASP A 263 -8.95 -20.70 1.94
CA ASP A 263 -10.24 -20.58 1.23
C ASP A 263 -10.25 -19.40 0.23
N VAL A 264 -9.66 -18.26 0.62
CA VAL A 264 -9.54 -17.09 -0.27
C VAL A 264 -8.59 -17.38 -1.42
N LEU A 265 -7.42 -17.94 -1.14
CA LEU A 265 -6.45 -18.28 -2.19
C LEU A 265 -7.01 -19.29 -3.21
N ALA A 266 -7.92 -20.17 -2.78
CA ALA A 266 -8.58 -21.12 -3.66
C ALA A 266 -9.56 -20.48 -4.67
N ILE A 267 -10.03 -19.25 -4.41
CA ILE A 267 -11.04 -18.59 -5.25
C ILE A 267 -10.62 -17.23 -5.80
N SER A 268 -9.58 -16.60 -5.26
CA SER A 268 -9.14 -15.28 -5.70
C SER A 268 -8.41 -15.37 -7.04
N GLU A 269 -8.87 -14.59 -8.00
CA GLU A 269 -8.21 -14.46 -9.31
C GLU A 269 -7.12 -13.38 -9.34
N ALA A 270 -7.09 -12.51 -8.33
CA ALA A 270 -6.06 -11.49 -8.16
C ALA A 270 -5.09 -11.85 -7.04
N PRO A 271 -3.87 -11.29 -7.06
CA PRO A 271 -2.96 -11.37 -5.92
C PRO A 271 -3.58 -10.78 -4.65
N VAL A 272 -3.38 -11.46 -3.53
CA VAL A 272 -3.80 -11.00 -2.20
C VAL A 272 -2.63 -10.36 -1.44
N ILE A 273 -2.95 -9.65 -0.36
CA ILE A 273 -1.93 -9.09 0.55
C ILE A 273 -2.11 -9.66 1.96
N LEU A 274 -1.01 -9.69 2.69
CA LEU A 274 -1.02 -9.60 4.14
C LEU A 274 -0.51 -8.20 4.49
N SER A 275 -1.41 -7.24 4.70
CA SER A 275 -1.05 -5.82 4.87
C SER A 275 -0.13 -5.50 6.05
N HIS A 276 -0.16 -6.31 7.11
CA HIS A 276 0.70 -6.22 8.29
C HIS A 276 0.72 -7.58 9.01
N SER A 277 1.59 -8.50 8.59
CA SER A 277 1.78 -9.81 9.23
C SER A 277 3.24 -10.22 9.25
N SER A 278 3.62 -11.04 10.24
CA SER A 278 5.00 -11.46 10.49
C SER A 278 5.13 -13.00 10.47
N MET A 279 6.31 -13.56 10.77
CA MET A 279 6.66 -14.96 10.46
C MET A 279 6.45 -15.88 11.66
N ARG A 280 5.61 -16.91 11.50
CA ARG A 280 5.25 -17.83 12.60
C ARG A 280 6.39 -18.75 13.00
N ALA A 281 7.31 -19.01 12.07
CA ALA A 281 8.52 -19.79 12.32
C ALA A 281 9.47 -19.11 13.33
N LEU A 282 9.43 -17.78 13.44
CA LEU A 282 10.26 -17.00 14.34
C LEU A 282 9.51 -16.67 15.65
N VAL A 283 8.25 -16.24 15.55
CA VAL A 283 7.40 -15.94 16.71
C VAL A 283 6.05 -16.66 16.57
N PRO A 284 5.66 -17.54 17.51
CA PRO A 284 4.52 -18.46 17.36
C PRO A 284 3.16 -17.79 17.62
N ALA A 285 2.99 -16.55 17.17
CA ALA A 285 1.73 -15.84 17.27
C ALA A 285 0.71 -16.35 16.24
N VAL A 286 -0.55 -16.53 16.65
CA VAL A 286 -1.65 -16.87 15.72
C VAL A 286 -1.86 -15.84 14.60
N ARG A 287 -1.39 -14.59 14.81
CA ARG A 287 -1.41 -13.54 13.79
C ARG A 287 -0.30 -13.65 12.76
N ASN A 288 0.76 -14.39 13.03
CA ASN A 288 1.87 -14.57 12.09
C ASN A 288 1.55 -15.65 11.05
N ALA A 289 2.06 -15.49 9.84
CA ALA A 289 1.87 -16.43 8.73
C ALA A 289 2.82 -17.63 8.86
N SER A 290 2.33 -18.84 8.56
CA SER A 290 3.17 -20.03 8.46
C SER A 290 3.94 -20.06 7.14
N ASP A 291 5.01 -20.85 7.08
CA ASP A 291 5.76 -21.07 5.83
C ASP A 291 4.89 -21.62 4.70
N GLU A 292 3.89 -22.45 5.04
CA GLU A 292 2.93 -22.97 4.07
C GLU A 292 2.10 -21.84 3.46
N MET A 293 1.60 -20.93 4.30
CA MET A 293 0.87 -19.74 3.86
C MET A 293 1.75 -18.85 2.98
N LEU A 294 3.01 -18.62 3.36
CA LEU A 294 3.96 -17.82 2.58
C LEU A 294 4.23 -18.42 1.18
N ARG A 295 4.44 -19.74 1.09
CA ARG A 295 4.60 -20.41 -0.21
C ARG A 295 3.32 -20.34 -1.05
N ALA A 296 2.15 -20.45 -0.42
CA ALA A 296 0.87 -20.33 -1.12
C ALA A 296 0.61 -18.89 -1.61
N LEU A 297 0.94 -17.89 -0.79
CA LEU A 297 0.90 -16.47 -1.14
C LEU A 297 1.78 -16.18 -2.36
N ALA A 298 3.00 -16.71 -2.38
CA ALA A 298 3.93 -16.55 -3.50
C ALA A 298 3.36 -17.14 -4.79
N ARG A 299 2.77 -18.35 -4.75
CA ARG A 299 2.10 -18.97 -5.91
C ARG A 299 0.92 -18.16 -6.43
N ASN A 300 0.18 -17.50 -5.54
CA ASN A 300 -0.91 -16.58 -5.90
C ASN A 300 -0.38 -15.25 -6.52
N GLY A 301 0.90 -14.93 -6.35
CA GLY A 301 1.48 -13.67 -6.78
C GLY A 301 1.37 -12.55 -5.73
N GLY A 302 0.91 -12.87 -4.52
CA GLY A 302 0.65 -11.92 -3.43
C GLY A 302 1.91 -11.33 -2.80
N VAL A 303 1.74 -10.56 -1.72
CA VAL A 303 2.85 -9.98 -0.94
C VAL A 303 2.53 -9.99 0.55
N VAL A 304 3.52 -10.37 1.38
CA VAL A 304 3.46 -10.19 2.83
C VAL A 304 4.20 -8.92 3.22
N LEU A 305 3.53 -8.06 3.96
CA LEU A 305 4.06 -6.80 4.44
C LEU A 305 4.40 -6.97 5.92
N ILE A 306 5.69 -6.90 6.25
CA ILE A 306 6.21 -7.28 7.56
C ILE A 306 5.74 -6.27 8.61
N ASN A 307 5.08 -6.81 9.65
CA ASN A 307 4.57 -6.05 10.79
C ASN A 307 5.68 -5.76 11.79
N PHE A 308 5.69 -4.55 12.37
CA PHE A 308 6.69 -4.16 13.34
C PHE A 308 6.25 -4.40 14.80
N PHE A 309 4.99 -4.73 15.09
CA PHE A 309 4.49 -4.95 16.44
C PHE A 309 5.41 -5.86 17.27
N ASP A 310 5.90 -5.40 18.43
CA ASP A 310 6.81 -6.15 19.31
C ASP A 310 6.31 -7.58 19.56
N ALA A 311 5.01 -7.74 19.83
CA ALA A 311 4.43 -9.05 20.07
C ALA A 311 4.63 -10.02 18.88
N LEU A 312 4.71 -9.53 17.64
CA LEU A 312 4.77 -10.38 16.45
C LEU A 312 6.19 -10.63 15.93
N VAL A 313 7.19 -9.92 16.44
CA VAL A 313 8.59 -10.03 15.97
C VAL A 313 9.59 -10.33 17.09
N ASN A 314 9.21 -10.19 18.36
CA ASN A 314 10.12 -10.42 19.47
C ASN A 314 10.41 -11.92 19.70
N PRO A 315 11.65 -12.40 19.45
CA PRO A 315 11.99 -13.82 19.59
C PRO A 315 11.97 -14.31 21.04
N HIS A 316 11.98 -13.40 22.02
CA HIS A 316 11.86 -13.74 23.44
C HIS A 316 10.41 -14.07 23.84
N LEU A 317 9.42 -13.77 23.00
CA LEU A 317 8.03 -14.17 23.20
C LEU A 317 7.83 -15.59 22.62
N THR A 318 8.45 -16.55 23.29
CA THR A 318 8.50 -17.96 22.93
C THR A 318 7.13 -18.66 23.05
N ALA A 319 7.05 -19.90 22.57
CA ALA A 319 5.82 -20.69 22.61
C ALA A 319 5.25 -20.87 24.03
N ASP A 320 6.10 -20.98 25.05
CA ASP A 320 5.65 -21.09 26.44
C ASP A 320 5.10 -19.76 27.00
N VAL A 321 5.60 -18.61 26.53
CA VAL A 321 5.03 -17.28 26.86
C VAL A 321 3.62 -17.17 26.28
N TYR A 322 3.45 -17.53 25.00
CA TYR A 322 2.15 -17.55 24.35
C TYR A 322 1.18 -18.53 25.01
N ALA A 323 1.62 -19.77 25.27
CA ALA A 323 0.79 -20.77 25.94
C ALA A 323 0.38 -20.33 27.34
N GLU A 324 1.23 -19.62 28.09
CA GLU A 324 0.86 -19.04 29.37
C GLU A 324 -0.16 -17.91 29.22
N ALA A 325 0.06 -16.99 28.28
CA ALA A 325 -0.86 -15.91 28.01
C ALA A 325 -2.27 -16.44 27.64
N GLU A 326 -2.34 -17.47 26.80
CA GLU A 326 -3.60 -18.14 26.44
C GLU A 326 -4.30 -18.79 27.63
N ARG A 327 -3.55 -19.43 28.55
CA ARG A 327 -4.12 -19.96 29.80
C ARG A 327 -4.71 -18.85 30.66
N ARG A 328 -4.02 -17.70 30.78
CA ARG A 328 -4.48 -16.54 31.57
C ARG A 328 -5.77 -15.91 31.03
N THR A 329 -5.98 -15.96 29.72
CA THR A 329 -7.21 -15.45 29.10
C THR A 329 -8.35 -16.47 29.05
N GLY A 330 -8.13 -17.71 29.51
CA GLY A 330 -9.10 -18.79 29.38
C GLY A 330 -9.42 -19.10 27.91
N GLY A 331 -8.46 -18.92 27.01
CA GLY A 331 -8.65 -19.08 25.56
C GLY A 331 -9.33 -17.89 24.87
N ASN A 332 -9.56 -16.77 25.55
CA ASN A 332 -10.05 -15.55 24.91
C ASN A 332 -8.89 -14.81 24.20
N LEU A 333 -8.63 -15.19 22.94
CA LEU A 333 -7.53 -14.63 22.15
C LEU A 333 -7.65 -13.13 21.84
N ARG A 334 -8.82 -12.51 22.06
CA ARG A 334 -8.98 -11.04 21.96
C ARG A 334 -8.28 -10.29 23.08
N GLN A 335 -8.01 -10.97 24.21
CA GLN A 335 -7.24 -10.42 25.34
C GLN A 335 -5.77 -10.86 25.32
N LEU A 336 -5.35 -11.59 24.28
CA LEU A 336 -4.04 -12.23 24.21
C LEU A 336 -2.91 -11.24 24.43
N TRP A 337 -2.95 -10.07 23.79
CA TRP A 337 -1.87 -9.09 23.87
C TRP A 337 -1.65 -8.57 25.29
N ASN A 338 -2.71 -8.22 26.01
CA ASN A 338 -2.61 -7.79 27.40
C ASN A 338 -1.96 -8.88 28.28
N ALA A 339 -2.30 -10.15 28.04
CA ALA A 339 -1.73 -11.27 28.75
C ALA A 339 -0.25 -11.53 28.36
N VAL A 340 0.10 -11.47 27.08
CA VAL A 340 1.48 -11.60 26.58
C VAL A 340 2.37 -10.53 27.20
N TYR A 341 1.96 -9.26 27.20
CA TYR A 341 2.74 -8.18 27.82
C TYR A 341 2.79 -8.28 29.34
N ALA A 342 1.77 -8.83 30.01
CA ALA A 342 1.84 -9.11 31.43
C ALA A 342 2.91 -10.16 31.73
N VAL A 343 2.91 -11.29 31.01
CA VAL A 343 3.92 -12.34 31.12
C VAL A 343 5.32 -11.80 30.81
N ARG A 344 5.47 -11.02 29.74
CA ARG A 344 6.74 -10.37 29.35
C ARG A 344 7.30 -9.54 30.51
N ARG A 345 6.49 -8.66 31.12
CA ARG A 345 6.90 -7.81 32.25
C ARG A 345 7.26 -8.61 33.48
N GLU A 346 6.44 -9.59 33.85
CA GLU A 346 6.68 -10.43 35.04
C GLU A 346 7.95 -11.26 34.93
N ARG A 347 8.30 -11.69 33.71
CA ARG A 347 9.52 -12.45 33.43
C ARG A 347 10.74 -11.57 33.11
N GLY A 348 10.59 -10.25 33.04
CA GLY A 348 11.68 -9.33 32.71
C GLY A 348 12.25 -9.53 31.29
N LEU A 349 11.43 -9.96 30.34
CA LEU A 349 11.86 -10.23 28.96
C LEU A 349 12.07 -8.92 28.18
N PRO A 350 13.16 -8.79 27.40
CA PRO A 350 13.43 -7.58 26.63
C PRO A 350 12.41 -7.37 25.52
N GLY A 351 12.33 -6.14 25.00
CA GLY A 351 11.56 -5.83 23.79
C GLY A 351 12.31 -6.18 22.52
N ALA A 352 11.60 -6.27 21.41
CA ALA A 352 12.15 -6.43 20.08
C ALA A 352 13.02 -5.24 19.68
N THR A 353 13.80 -5.46 18.63
CA THR A 353 14.72 -4.53 18.01
C THR A 353 14.51 -4.52 16.49
N LEU A 354 15.13 -3.54 15.82
CA LEU A 354 15.24 -3.51 14.37
C LEU A 354 15.74 -4.83 13.76
N GLU A 355 16.70 -5.50 14.41
CA GLU A 355 17.27 -6.73 13.87
C GLU A 355 16.24 -7.86 13.82
N ASP A 356 15.32 -7.92 14.79
CA ASP A 356 14.24 -8.92 14.80
C ASP A 356 13.27 -8.70 13.62
N VAL A 357 12.98 -7.43 13.27
CA VAL A 357 12.18 -7.12 12.07
C VAL A 357 12.93 -7.52 10.79
N LEU A 358 14.24 -7.30 10.73
CA LEU A 358 15.06 -7.72 9.59
C LEU A 358 15.14 -9.24 9.47
N ASP A 359 15.17 -9.99 10.58
CA ASP A 359 15.12 -11.46 10.59
C ASP A 359 13.81 -11.97 10.01
N HIS A 360 12.70 -11.28 10.32
CA HIS A 360 11.40 -11.55 9.70
C HIS A 360 11.39 -11.28 8.19
N ILE A 361 12.06 -10.23 7.72
CA ILE A 361 12.23 -9.97 6.28
C ILE A 361 13.05 -11.09 5.63
N ASP A 362 14.19 -11.47 6.23
CA ASP A 362 15.06 -12.53 5.70
C ASP A 362 14.33 -13.86 5.57
N HIS A 363 13.61 -14.27 6.62
CA HIS A 363 12.84 -15.50 6.61
C HIS A 363 11.73 -15.46 5.55
N ALA A 364 11.01 -14.33 5.44
CA ALA A 364 9.98 -14.16 4.42
C ALA A 364 10.56 -14.26 3.00
N VAL A 365 11.72 -13.63 2.75
CA VAL A 365 12.42 -13.70 1.46
C VAL A 365 12.88 -15.12 1.17
N GLN A 366 13.40 -15.84 2.17
CA GLN A 366 13.84 -17.23 2.02
C GLN A 366 12.69 -18.17 1.63
N VAL A 367 11.49 -17.96 2.20
CA VAL A 367 10.35 -18.87 1.99
C VAL A 367 9.46 -18.47 0.80
N ALA A 368 9.13 -17.19 0.68
CA ALA A 368 8.21 -16.67 -0.34
C ALA A 368 8.95 -16.17 -1.59
N GLY A 369 10.22 -15.77 -1.47
CA GLY A 369 10.99 -15.11 -2.52
C GLY A 369 10.92 -13.59 -2.46
N ILE A 370 11.94 -12.93 -3.05
CA ILE A 370 12.14 -11.47 -2.95
C ILE A 370 11.00 -10.63 -3.54
N ASP A 371 10.20 -11.17 -4.45
CA ASP A 371 9.09 -10.47 -5.11
C ASP A 371 7.79 -10.44 -4.26
N HIS A 372 7.83 -11.03 -3.06
CA HIS A 372 6.65 -11.29 -2.23
C HIS A 372 6.76 -10.72 -0.82
N VAL A 373 7.73 -9.84 -0.55
CA VAL A 373 7.95 -9.22 0.77
C VAL A 373 7.91 -7.70 0.67
N GLY A 374 7.31 -7.04 1.66
CA GLY A 374 7.31 -5.58 1.78
C GLY A 374 7.13 -5.10 3.22
N LEU A 375 6.74 -3.83 3.40
CA LEU A 375 6.61 -3.19 4.72
C LEU A 375 5.15 -2.90 5.08
N GLY A 376 4.76 -3.21 6.31
CA GLY A 376 3.42 -2.96 6.84
C GLY A 376 3.50 -2.67 8.33
N SER A 377 3.96 -1.48 8.68
CA SER A 377 4.48 -1.17 10.02
C SER A 377 3.49 -1.35 11.15
N ASP A 378 2.18 -1.19 10.89
CA ASP A 378 1.15 -1.13 11.93
C ASP A 378 1.36 0.08 12.86
N PHE A 379 1.99 1.14 12.32
CA PHE A 379 2.21 2.38 13.04
C PHE A 379 0.88 2.97 13.49
N ASP A 380 0.81 3.30 14.78
CA ASP A 380 -0.35 3.87 15.49
C ASP A 380 -1.43 2.83 15.86
N GLY A 381 -1.29 1.57 15.43
CA GLY A 381 -2.20 0.46 15.72
C GLY A 381 -1.76 -0.43 16.89
N VAL A 382 -0.49 -0.33 17.28
CA VAL A 382 0.18 -1.25 18.22
C VAL A 382 0.49 -0.64 19.58
N PHE A 383 0.74 -1.51 20.58
CA PHE A 383 1.12 -1.09 21.94
C PHE A 383 2.59 -0.71 22.10
N ASP A 384 3.48 -1.45 21.44
CA ASP A 384 4.93 -1.32 21.59
C ASP A 384 5.60 -1.60 20.25
N LEU A 385 6.66 -0.85 19.97
CA LEU A 385 7.44 -0.93 18.73
C LEU A 385 8.88 -1.32 19.03
N PRO A 386 9.58 -2.00 18.09
CA PRO A 386 10.95 -2.42 18.27
C PRO A 386 11.89 -1.23 18.46
N ALA A 387 12.90 -1.41 19.30
CA ALA A 387 13.97 -0.43 19.46
C ALA A 387 14.66 -0.19 18.11
N GLY A 388 14.79 1.09 17.74
CA GLY A 388 15.27 1.50 16.42
C GLY A 388 14.18 1.74 15.37
N LEU A 389 12.91 1.43 15.67
CA LEU A 389 11.74 1.61 14.79
C LEU A 389 10.59 2.37 15.47
N GLU A 390 10.92 3.35 16.31
CA GLU A 390 9.94 4.01 17.19
C GLU A 390 8.89 4.88 16.45
N ASP A 391 9.20 5.33 15.24
CA ASP A 391 8.29 6.12 14.41
C ASP A 391 8.71 6.07 12.94
N VAL A 392 7.92 6.69 12.06
CA VAL A 392 8.19 6.72 10.61
C VAL A 392 9.57 7.30 10.24
N THR A 393 10.21 8.11 11.12
CA THR A 393 11.55 8.66 10.84
C THR A 393 12.65 7.61 10.85
N ARG A 394 12.32 6.37 11.23
CA ARG A 394 13.24 5.24 11.33
C ARG A 394 13.29 4.33 10.13
N LEU A 395 12.43 4.50 9.13
CA LEU A 395 12.45 3.66 7.92
C LEU A 395 13.83 3.61 7.20
N PRO A 396 14.69 4.65 7.20
CA PRO A 396 16.04 4.54 6.65
C PRO A 396 16.92 3.46 7.32
N TRP A 397 16.63 3.09 8.58
CA TRP A 397 17.35 2.02 9.28
C TRP A 397 17.01 0.63 8.75
N ILE A 398 15.80 0.41 8.24
CA ILE A 398 15.47 -0.83 7.51
C ILE A 398 16.33 -0.93 6.25
N THR A 399 16.43 0.17 5.48
CA THR A 399 17.28 0.20 4.28
C THR A 399 18.75 -0.06 4.64
N TYR A 400 19.24 0.56 5.71
CA TYR A 400 20.58 0.33 6.21
C TYR A 400 20.82 -1.14 6.58
N GLY A 401 19.88 -1.74 7.32
CA GLY A 401 19.92 -3.14 7.74
C GLY A 401 19.96 -4.10 6.56
N LEU A 402 19.03 -3.95 5.60
CA LEU A 402 18.99 -4.76 4.38
C LEU A 402 20.30 -4.62 3.58
N TYR A 403 20.81 -3.40 3.44
CA TYR A 403 22.08 -3.18 2.76
C TYR A 403 23.24 -3.92 3.45
N ARG A 404 23.31 -3.87 4.78
CA ARG A 404 24.33 -4.59 5.57
C ARG A 404 24.19 -6.11 5.50
N ARG A 405 22.97 -6.62 5.34
CA ARG A 405 22.67 -8.05 5.14
C ARG A 405 22.97 -8.52 3.71
N GLY A 406 23.43 -7.64 2.82
CA GLY A 406 23.91 -7.99 1.49
C GLY A 406 22.84 -7.99 0.40
N TYR A 407 21.65 -7.46 0.69
CA TYR A 407 20.62 -7.28 -0.34
C TYR A 407 21.11 -6.33 -1.44
N SER A 408 20.81 -6.67 -2.70
CA SER A 408 21.09 -5.77 -3.81
C SER A 408 20.21 -4.51 -3.73
N GLU A 409 20.63 -3.42 -4.37
CA GLU A 409 19.81 -2.21 -4.42
C GLU A 409 18.43 -2.46 -5.07
N THR A 410 18.37 -3.37 -6.05
CA THR A 410 17.11 -3.78 -6.70
C THR A 410 16.21 -4.56 -5.76
N ASP A 411 16.76 -5.45 -4.94
CA ASP A 411 15.98 -6.21 -3.96
C ASP A 411 15.45 -5.31 -2.85
N ILE A 412 16.26 -4.35 -2.40
CA ILE A 412 15.83 -3.31 -1.46
C ILE A 412 14.67 -2.49 -2.06
N GLN A 413 14.77 -2.10 -3.34
CA GLN A 413 13.68 -1.38 -4.02
C GLN A 413 12.37 -2.17 -4.09
N LYS A 414 12.46 -3.48 -4.28
CA LYS A 414 11.29 -4.38 -4.25
C LYS A 414 10.64 -4.39 -2.86
N ILE A 415 11.44 -4.61 -1.82
CA ILE A 415 10.96 -4.67 -0.42
C ILE A 415 10.36 -3.33 0.02
N LEU A 416 11.03 -2.20 -0.27
CA LEU A 416 10.60 -0.90 0.23
C LEU A 416 9.25 -0.44 -0.33
N GLY A 417 8.84 -0.91 -1.51
CA GLY A 417 7.52 -0.56 -2.05
C GLY A 417 7.20 -1.12 -3.44
N GLY A 418 8.19 -1.61 -4.18
CA GLY A 418 7.97 -2.16 -5.52
C GLY A 418 7.03 -3.35 -5.57
N ASN A 419 7.12 -4.25 -4.59
CA ASN A 419 6.27 -5.45 -4.54
C ASN A 419 4.81 -5.11 -4.26
N LEU A 420 4.55 -4.17 -3.34
CA LEU A 420 3.18 -3.70 -3.08
C LEU A 420 2.59 -2.97 -4.29
N LEU A 421 3.39 -2.11 -4.94
CA LEU A 421 2.96 -1.42 -6.16
C LEU A 421 2.64 -2.40 -7.30
N ARG A 422 3.44 -3.48 -7.45
CA ARG A 422 3.19 -4.57 -8.40
C ARG A 422 1.85 -5.26 -8.12
N VAL A 423 1.59 -5.63 -6.86
CA VAL A 423 0.34 -6.29 -6.47
C VAL A 423 -0.87 -5.40 -6.70
N LEU A 424 -0.79 -4.10 -6.37
CA LEU A 424 -1.85 -3.14 -6.66
C LEU A 424 -2.17 -3.06 -8.16
N ARG A 425 -1.14 -2.96 -9.01
CA ARG A 425 -1.29 -2.93 -10.48
C ARG A 425 -1.89 -4.22 -11.03
N GLU A 426 -1.48 -5.36 -10.49
CA GLU A 426 -1.97 -6.65 -10.95
C GLU A 426 -3.45 -6.86 -10.59
N ALA A 427 -3.89 -6.39 -9.43
CA ALA A 427 -5.31 -6.38 -9.07
C ALA A 427 -6.15 -5.52 -10.01
N GLU A 428 -5.66 -4.34 -10.40
CA GLU A 428 -6.28 -3.46 -11.41
C GLU A 428 -6.38 -4.18 -12.77
N ARG A 429 -5.33 -4.89 -13.19
CA ARG A 429 -5.28 -5.63 -14.46
C ARG A 429 -6.29 -6.79 -14.47
N VAL A 430 -6.37 -7.56 -13.37
CA VAL A 430 -7.35 -8.64 -13.22
C VAL A 430 -8.77 -8.10 -13.28
N ALA A 431 -9.05 -6.99 -12.61
CA ALA A 431 -10.36 -6.33 -12.65
C ALA A 431 -10.77 -5.96 -14.08
N ALA A 432 -9.87 -5.31 -14.84
CA ALA A 432 -10.12 -4.94 -16.23
C ALA A 432 -10.44 -6.16 -17.11
N ARG A 433 -9.70 -7.27 -16.93
CA ARG A 433 -9.96 -8.53 -17.64
C ARG A 433 -11.33 -9.12 -17.31
N LEU A 434 -11.69 -9.15 -16.03
CA LEU A 434 -12.96 -9.70 -15.57
C LEU A 434 -14.16 -8.90 -16.09
N GLN A 435 -14.09 -7.57 -16.00
CA GLN A 435 -15.14 -6.68 -16.49
C GLN A 435 -15.33 -6.78 -18.02
N ALA A 436 -14.25 -6.93 -18.78
CA ALA A 436 -14.32 -7.14 -20.22
C ALA A 436 -14.99 -8.48 -20.60
N THR A 437 -14.75 -9.53 -19.80
CA THR A 437 -15.33 -10.87 -20.04
C THR A 437 -16.84 -10.88 -19.80
N GLU A 438 -17.31 -10.20 -18.75
CA GLU A 438 -18.74 -10.05 -18.45
C GLU A 438 -19.47 -9.25 -19.55
N ALA A 439 -18.89 -8.14 -20.01
CA ALA A 439 -19.49 -7.33 -21.08
C ALA A 439 -19.67 -8.11 -22.38
N GLY A 440 -18.70 -8.97 -22.74
CA GLY A 440 -18.80 -9.85 -23.90
C GLY A 440 -19.85 -10.96 -23.75
N SER A 441 -20.04 -11.48 -22.54
CA SER A 441 -21.07 -12.51 -22.27
C SER A 441 -22.51 -11.99 -22.27
N THR A 442 -22.70 -10.68 -22.14
CA THR A 442 -24.03 -10.04 -22.21
C THR A 442 -24.44 -9.60 -23.62
N SER A 443 -23.53 -9.73 -24.59
CA SER A 443 -23.75 -9.37 -26.00
C SER A 443 -24.02 -10.57 -26.92
N ASP A 444 -23.95 -11.79 -26.39
CA ASP A 444 -24.37 -13.05 -27.01
C ASP A 444 -25.69 -13.54 -26.38
#